data_AF-A0A7S4C1V5-F1
#
_entry.id   AF-A0A7S4C1V5-F1
#
_cell.length_a   1.000
_cell.length_b   1.000
_cell.length_c   1.000
_cell.angle_alpha   90.00
_cell.angle_beta   90.00
_cell.angle_gamma   90.00
#
_symmetry.space_group_name_H-M   'P 1'
#
loop_
_entity.id
_entity.type
_entity.pdbx_description
1 polymer ?
#
loop_
_entity_poly.entity_id
_entity_poly.type
_entity_poly.pdbx_seq_one_letter_code
_entity_poly.pdbx_strand_id
1 'polypeptide(L)'
;MGRSGRLMQAAAALACAASKQLPPRLLVCDFDSTITRHDSVSALLSHSPVCRSQRALVPRLVRLYLQDLEGVTAWLEAGDLEKALNLMGEVEHASLDRIEAANVLGGIQPATFKPPITIPHADNYQTNSDAEDPVGQVQLRAFATEALRAAAAVGVPVHVCSANWCKEWIRVGLGDAAAAVLSIDSNDIQMADGGNVSSGALVRKVVSPHDKLRSFQQLDESALAAQPGAAALASVYIGDALTDVLALQAADVGIVVGSSETLRRALAIAGKQVEPLSRAAGKNSGCVSPGIYTSSNWFEIAELLGFYNAKVQDGDGFGDNMKQHEHA
;
A
#
# COMPACT_ATOMS: atom_id res chain seq x y z
N MET A 1 -10.12 -13.58 -31.03
CA MET A 1 -8.94 -13.29 -30.19
C MET A 1 -8.66 -14.53 -29.33
N GLY A 2 -7.45 -15.09 -29.26
CA GLY A 2 -7.27 -16.28 -28.38
C GLY A 2 -5.99 -17.11 -28.46
N ARG A 3 -5.16 -16.98 -29.51
CA ARG A 3 -3.89 -17.75 -29.61
C ARG A 3 -2.63 -16.89 -29.63
N SER A 4 -2.66 -15.74 -30.31
CA SER A 4 -1.48 -14.89 -30.47
C SER A 4 -1.05 -14.17 -29.18
N GLY A 5 -2.00 -13.70 -28.36
CA GLY A 5 -1.70 -13.07 -27.07
C GLY A 5 -1.07 -14.03 -26.03
N ARG A 6 -1.59 -15.26 -25.94
CA ARG A 6 -1.04 -16.29 -25.04
C ARG A 6 0.37 -16.73 -25.44
N LEU A 7 0.67 -16.78 -26.74
CA LEU A 7 2.01 -17.12 -27.23
C LEU A 7 3.04 -16.02 -26.92
N MET A 8 2.65 -14.75 -27.02
CA MET A 8 3.54 -13.64 -26.64
C MET A 8 3.80 -13.58 -25.14
N GLN A 9 2.77 -13.77 -24.29
CA GLN A 9 2.96 -13.86 -22.84
C GLN A 9 3.84 -15.05 -22.43
N ALA A 10 3.64 -16.22 -23.05
CA ALA A 10 4.48 -17.39 -22.78
C ALA A 10 5.94 -17.17 -23.20
N ALA A 11 6.19 -16.56 -24.35
CA ALA A 11 7.54 -16.25 -24.82
C ALA A 11 8.25 -15.21 -23.94
N ALA A 12 7.53 -14.18 -23.47
CA ALA A 12 8.05 -13.20 -22.53
C ALA A 12 8.41 -13.84 -21.17
N ALA A 13 7.52 -14.69 -20.63
CA ALA A 13 7.78 -15.43 -19.39
C ALA A 13 9.00 -16.36 -19.51
N LEU A 14 9.14 -17.06 -20.64
CA LEU A 14 10.32 -17.91 -20.93
C LEU A 14 11.63 -17.12 -21.04
N ALA A 15 11.60 -15.95 -21.69
CA ALA A 15 12.77 -15.09 -21.81
C ALA A 15 13.19 -14.49 -20.46
N CYS A 16 12.23 -14.13 -19.61
CA CYS A 16 12.49 -13.59 -18.28
C CYS A 16 12.99 -14.66 -17.28
N ALA A 17 12.46 -15.89 -17.37
CA ALA A 17 12.92 -17.00 -16.53
C ALA A 17 14.43 -17.30 -16.73
N ALA A 18 14.97 -17.08 -17.94
CA ALA A 18 16.39 -17.24 -18.23
C ALA A 18 17.28 -16.15 -17.58
N SER A 19 16.72 -14.99 -17.21
CA SER A 19 17.43 -13.87 -16.56
C SER A 19 17.17 -13.75 -15.05
N LYS A 20 16.50 -14.73 -14.42
CA LYS A 20 15.95 -14.65 -13.04
C LYS A 20 14.98 -13.47 -12.83
N GLN A 21 14.39 -12.97 -13.90
CA GLN A 21 13.39 -11.91 -13.83
C GLN A 21 12.03 -12.55 -13.97
N LEU A 22 11.07 -12.10 -13.18
CA LEU A 22 9.76 -12.73 -13.09
C LEU A 22 8.68 -11.68 -13.37
N PRO A 23 7.67 -11.99 -14.19
CA PRO A 23 6.46 -11.17 -14.25
C PRO A 23 5.72 -11.25 -12.91
N PRO A 24 4.95 -10.22 -12.53
CA PRO A 24 4.19 -10.24 -11.28
C PRO A 24 3.00 -11.22 -11.34
N ARG A 25 2.78 -11.99 -10.28
CA ARG A 25 1.56 -12.80 -10.08
C ARG A 25 0.57 -12.23 -9.08
N LEU A 26 1.02 -11.29 -8.26
CA LEU A 26 0.25 -10.75 -7.16
C LEU A 26 0.84 -9.37 -6.83
N LEU A 27 -0.04 -8.38 -6.66
CA LEU A 27 0.30 -7.07 -6.15
C LEU A 27 -0.44 -6.84 -4.84
N VAL A 28 0.30 -6.65 -3.75
CA VAL A 28 -0.26 -6.25 -2.45
C VAL A 28 0.34 -4.91 -2.06
N CYS A 29 -0.51 -3.98 -1.65
CA CYS A 29 -0.07 -2.63 -1.28
C CYS A 29 -0.60 -2.28 0.11
N ASP A 30 0.20 -1.59 0.91
CA ASP A 30 -0.35 -0.76 1.98
C ASP A 30 -1.14 0.42 1.40
N PHE A 31 -1.97 1.06 2.22
CA PHE A 31 -2.78 2.20 1.82
C PHE A 31 -2.19 3.55 2.27
N ASP A 32 -2.02 3.75 3.57
CA ASP A 32 -1.66 5.03 4.17
C ASP A 32 -0.21 5.38 3.88
N SER A 33 0.07 6.58 3.35
CA SER A 33 1.41 7.01 2.91
C SER A 33 2.04 6.17 1.78
N THR A 34 1.46 5.03 1.42
CA THR A 34 1.85 4.20 0.27
C THR A 34 1.04 4.51 -0.99
N ILE A 35 -0.28 4.30 -0.99
CA ILE A 35 -1.19 4.71 -2.08
C ILE A 35 -1.57 6.18 -1.86
N THR A 36 -1.85 6.56 -0.62
CA THR A 36 -2.11 7.95 -0.25
C THR A 36 -0.79 8.73 -0.12
N ARG A 37 -0.84 10.06 -0.21
CA ARG A 37 0.35 10.91 0.00
C ARG A 37 0.77 10.95 1.46
N HIS A 38 -0.20 10.93 2.35
CA HIS A 38 -0.04 11.06 3.80
C HIS A 38 -0.95 10.06 4.51
N ASP A 39 -0.69 9.86 5.79
CA ASP A 39 -1.59 9.14 6.68
C ASP A 39 -3.02 9.70 6.60
N SER A 40 -3.99 8.83 6.33
CA SER A 40 -5.38 9.23 6.13
C SER A 40 -6.23 9.21 7.41
N VAL A 41 -5.65 8.85 8.56
CA VAL A 41 -6.37 8.74 9.85
C VAL A 41 -6.84 10.11 10.31
N SER A 42 -6.03 11.16 10.14
CA SER A 42 -6.44 12.53 10.48
C SER A 42 -7.69 12.96 9.68
N ALA A 43 -7.72 12.63 8.39
CA ALA A 43 -8.88 12.88 7.55
C ALA A 43 -10.10 12.06 7.99
N LEU A 44 -9.93 10.78 8.34
CA LEU A 44 -11.00 9.95 8.93
C LEU A 44 -11.55 10.57 10.22
N LEU A 45 -10.67 10.99 11.13
CA LEU A 45 -11.06 11.57 12.42
C LEU A 45 -11.77 12.93 12.28
N SER A 46 -11.65 13.62 11.15
CA SER A 46 -12.47 14.82 10.89
C SER A 46 -13.97 14.49 10.81
N HIS A 47 -14.33 13.25 10.46
CA HIS A 47 -15.71 12.76 10.45
C HIS A 47 -16.21 12.39 11.86
N SER A 48 -15.33 12.30 12.86
CA SER A 48 -15.70 12.00 14.25
C SER A 48 -16.35 13.19 14.97
N PRO A 49 -17.61 13.06 15.45
CA PRO A 49 -18.21 14.06 16.33
C PRO A 49 -17.42 14.26 17.64
N VAL A 50 -16.83 13.19 18.17
CA VAL A 50 -16.02 13.22 19.39
C VAL A 50 -14.76 14.07 19.18
N CYS A 51 -14.03 13.86 18.08
CA CYS A 51 -12.83 14.66 17.79
C CYS A 51 -13.17 16.14 17.53
N ARG A 52 -14.31 16.43 16.88
CA ARG A 52 -14.77 17.82 16.68
C ARG A 52 -15.06 18.56 17.98
N SER A 53 -15.60 17.84 18.98
CA SER A 53 -15.91 18.39 20.30
C SER A 53 -14.72 18.42 21.26
N GLN A 54 -13.72 17.54 21.07
CA GLN A 54 -12.54 17.42 21.92
C GLN A 54 -11.23 17.60 21.14
N ARG A 55 -10.99 18.81 20.63
CA ARG A 55 -9.85 19.10 19.74
C ARG A 55 -8.47 18.75 20.30
N ALA A 56 -8.31 18.74 21.63
CA ALA A 56 -7.03 18.40 22.28
C ALA A 56 -6.78 16.88 22.42
N LEU A 57 -7.78 16.04 22.11
CA LEU A 57 -7.69 14.59 22.29
C LEU A 57 -6.73 13.93 21.31
N VAL A 58 -6.84 14.26 20.02
CA VAL A 58 -5.98 13.69 18.96
C VAL A 58 -4.50 14.02 19.20
N PRO A 59 -4.10 15.28 19.45
CA PRO A 59 -2.69 15.60 19.76
C PRO A 59 -2.15 14.87 21.01
N ARG A 60 -3.01 14.57 21.99
CA ARG A 60 -2.61 13.80 23.17
C ARG A 60 -2.36 12.32 22.82
N LEU A 61 -3.23 11.71 22.03
CA LEU A 61 -3.10 10.32 21.61
C LEU A 61 -1.87 10.11 20.72
N VAL A 62 -1.63 11.02 19.77
CA VAL A 62 -0.41 11.03 18.95
C VAL A 62 0.84 11.10 19.82
N ARG A 63 0.86 11.95 20.85
CA ARG A 63 2.00 12.04 21.77
C ARG A 63 2.28 10.74 22.53
N LEU A 64 1.23 10.07 23.00
CA LEU A 64 1.37 8.78 23.69
C LEU A 64 1.90 7.70 22.74
N TYR A 65 1.43 7.69 21.49
CA TYR A 65 1.96 6.80 20.46
C TYR A 65 3.45 7.06 20.19
N LEU A 66 3.85 8.32 20.04
CA LEU A 66 5.26 8.69 19.83
C LEU A 66 6.15 8.30 21.02
N GLN A 67 5.64 8.42 22.25
CA GLN A 67 6.36 7.98 23.46
C GLN A 67 6.57 6.46 23.47
N ASP A 68 5.54 5.69 23.10
CA ASP A 68 5.64 4.24 23.02
C ASP A 68 6.64 3.79 21.93
N LEU A 69 6.76 4.56 20.84
CA LEU A 69 7.74 4.31 19.78
C LEU A 69 9.19 4.49 20.21
N GLU A 70 9.49 5.26 21.25
CA GLU A 70 10.87 5.49 21.72
C GLU A 70 11.59 4.16 22.02
N GLY A 71 10.88 3.19 22.60
CA GLY A 71 11.41 1.86 22.88
C GLY A 71 11.71 1.05 21.60
N VAL A 72 10.87 1.20 20.57
CA VAL A 72 11.08 0.55 19.27
C VAL A 72 12.35 1.11 18.61
N THR A 73 12.50 2.43 18.62
CA THR A 73 13.70 3.10 18.11
C THR A 73 14.97 2.65 18.84
N ALA A 74 14.92 2.54 20.17
CA ALA A 74 16.05 2.08 20.97
C ALA A 74 16.48 0.64 20.59
N TRP A 75 15.54 -0.27 20.36
CA TRP A 75 15.87 -1.63 19.92
C TRP A 75 16.47 -1.66 18.50
N LEU A 76 15.96 -0.84 17.58
CA LEU A 76 16.55 -0.69 16.26
C LEU A 76 17.98 -0.12 16.33
N GLU A 77 18.24 0.83 17.22
CA GLU A 77 19.59 1.37 17.44
C GLU A 77 20.55 0.33 18.03
N ALA A 78 20.04 -0.56 18.88
CA ALA A 78 20.77 -1.70 19.40
C ALA A 78 20.98 -2.83 18.37
N GLY A 79 20.38 -2.73 17.18
CA GLY A 79 20.42 -3.78 16.14
C GLY A 79 19.55 -5.00 16.44
N ASP A 80 18.62 -4.92 17.39
CA ASP A 80 17.73 -6.01 17.78
C ASP A 80 16.37 -5.87 17.06
N LEU A 81 16.33 -6.33 15.81
CA LEU A 81 15.13 -6.21 14.97
C LEU A 81 13.95 -7.00 15.55
N GLU A 82 14.18 -8.20 16.08
CA GLU A 82 13.09 -9.04 16.59
C GLU A 82 12.38 -8.36 17.77
N LYS A 83 13.13 -7.84 18.74
CA LYS A 83 12.52 -7.09 19.85
C LYS A 83 11.85 -5.81 19.39
N ALA A 84 12.43 -5.10 18.42
CA ALA A 84 11.80 -3.91 17.85
C ALA A 84 10.44 -4.24 17.23
N LEU A 85 10.32 -5.33 16.46
CA LEU A 85 9.07 -5.71 15.79
C LEU A 85 8.02 -6.28 16.75
N ASN A 86 8.44 -7.02 17.78
CA ASN A 86 7.54 -7.47 18.83
C ASN A 86 6.97 -6.29 19.62
N LEU A 87 7.85 -5.36 20.05
CA LEU A 87 7.41 -4.15 20.74
C LEU A 87 6.54 -3.28 19.84
N MET A 88 6.85 -3.15 18.55
CA MET A 88 6.01 -2.41 17.59
C MET A 88 4.57 -2.95 17.58
N GLY A 89 4.39 -4.27 17.63
CA GLY A 89 3.06 -4.88 17.76
C GLY A 89 2.34 -4.44 19.05
N GLU A 90 3.05 -4.42 20.18
CA GLU A 90 2.49 -3.94 21.46
C GLU A 90 2.11 -2.45 21.40
N VAL A 91 2.95 -1.61 20.79
CA VAL A 91 2.70 -0.17 20.59
C VAL A 91 1.41 0.05 19.79
N GLU A 92 1.24 -0.67 18.68
CA GLU A 92 0.04 -0.55 17.85
C GLU A 92 -1.21 -0.99 18.62
N HIS A 93 -1.15 -2.12 19.34
CA HIS A 93 -2.27 -2.57 20.17
C HIS A 93 -2.63 -1.57 21.28
N ALA A 94 -1.64 -1.04 22.00
CA ALA A 94 -1.86 -0.04 23.04
C ALA A 94 -2.43 1.28 22.46
N SER A 95 -2.01 1.65 21.24
CA SER A 95 -2.59 2.78 20.51
C SER A 95 -4.08 2.57 20.26
N LEU A 96 -4.46 1.41 19.71
CA LEU A 96 -5.86 1.07 19.44
C LEU A 96 -6.69 0.98 20.72
N ASP A 97 -6.15 0.45 21.82
CA ASP A 97 -6.82 0.43 23.12
C ASP A 97 -7.18 1.84 23.59
N ARG A 98 -6.25 2.80 23.45
CA ARG A 98 -6.50 4.20 23.80
C ARG A 98 -7.50 4.86 22.87
N ILE A 99 -7.49 4.52 21.58
CA ILE A 99 -8.44 5.02 20.57
C ILE A 99 -9.87 4.59 20.92
N GLU A 100 -10.07 3.32 21.26
CA GLU A 100 -11.38 2.79 21.69
C GLU A 100 -11.80 3.37 23.05
N ALA A 101 -10.90 3.42 24.03
CA ALA A 101 -11.20 3.98 25.35
C ALA A 101 -11.57 5.47 25.29
N ALA A 102 -10.95 6.21 24.37
CA ALA A 102 -11.28 7.60 24.10
C ALA A 102 -12.53 7.78 23.22
N ASN A 103 -13.07 6.68 22.68
CA ASN A 103 -14.24 6.64 21.80
C ASN A 103 -14.10 7.59 20.60
N VAL A 104 -12.89 7.78 20.07
CA VAL A 104 -12.66 8.78 19.00
C VAL A 104 -13.30 8.37 17.68
N LEU A 105 -13.64 7.10 17.52
CA LEU A 105 -14.33 6.58 16.33
C LEU A 105 -15.86 6.59 16.50
N GLY A 106 -16.36 6.81 17.71
CA GLY A 106 -17.79 6.82 18.01
C GLY A 106 -18.52 7.91 17.25
N GLY A 107 -19.66 7.55 16.65
CA GLY A 107 -20.50 8.50 15.93
C GLY A 107 -20.08 8.77 14.48
N ILE A 108 -19.01 8.15 13.98
CA ILE A 108 -18.65 8.26 12.55
C ILE A 108 -19.72 7.60 11.69
N GLN A 109 -20.12 8.29 10.61
CA GLN A 109 -21.10 7.79 9.65
C GLN A 109 -20.41 7.59 8.28
N PRO A 110 -20.16 6.34 7.85
CA PRO A 110 -19.47 6.08 6.58
C PRO A 110 -20.14 6.69 5.35
N ALA A 111 -21.46 6.85 5.37
CA ALA A 111 -22.21 7.54 4.32
C ALA A 111 -21.81 9.02 4.12
N THR A 112 -21.07 9.61 5.07
CA THR A 112 -20.56 10.99 4.98
C THR A 112 -19.17 11.09 4.36
N PHE A 113 -18.50 9.96 4.12
CA PHE A 113 -17.17 9.95 3.52
C PHE A 113 -17.22 10.56 2.12
N LYS A 114 -16.19 11.35 1.82
CA LYS A 114 -16.08 12.05 0.54
C LYS A 114 -15.16 11.28 -0.39
N PRO A 115 -15.38 11.37 -1.72
CA PRO A 115 -14.44 10.85 -2.70
C PRO A 115 -13.02 11.41 -2.50
N PRO A 116 -12.00 10.68 -2.94
CA PRO A 116 -10.61 11.09 -2.79
C PRO A 116 -10.29 12.24 -3.72
N ILE A 117 -9.22 12.96 -3.40
CA ILE A 117 -8.58 13.89 -4.30
C ILE A 117 -7.39 13.17 -4.96
N THR A 118 -7.45 13.04 -6.28
CA THR A 118 -6.32 12.57 -7.06
C THR A 118 -5.41 13.75 -7.38
N ILE A 119 -4.14 13.64 -7.04
CA ILE A 119 -3.16 14.67 -7.38
C ILE A 119 -2.82 14.54 -8.87
N PRO A 120 -3.03 15.60 -9.67
CA PRO A 120 -2.75 15.56 -11.10
C PRO A 120 -1.31 15.17 -11.41
N HIS A 121 -1.10 14.54 -12.55
CA HIS A 121 0.21 14.40 -13.17
C HIS A 121 0.72 15.80 -13.53
N ALA A 122 1.54 16.39 -12.67
CA ALA A 122 2.24 17.62 -13.00
C ALA A 122 3.74 17.35 -12.93
N ASP A 123 4.47 17.88 -13.91
CA ASP A 123 5.92 17.78 -14.15
C ASP A 123 6.82 18.24 -12.97
N ASN A 124 6.24 18.50 -11.81
CA ASN A 124 6.91 18.80 -10.56
C ASN A 124 6.87 17.60 -9.61
N TYR A 125 7.68 16.58 -9.91
CA TYR A 125 8.11 15.56 -8.94
C TYR A 125 8.73 16.14 -7.65
N GLN A 126 8.89 17.45 -7.57
CA GLN A 126 9.65 18.17 -6.54
C GLN A 126 8.82 18.99 -5.55
N THR A 127 7.49 19.07 -5.65
CA THR A 127 6.72 19.67 -4.55
C THR A 127 6.38 18.59 -3.52
N ASN A 128 7.36 18.26 -2.67
CA ASN A 128 7.11 17.93 -1.26
C ASN A 128 6.51 19.16 -0.56
N SER A 129 5.46 19.77 -1.11
CA SER A 129 4.74 20.78 -0.34
C SER A 129 4.00 20.00 0.73
N ASP A 130 4.31 20.35 1.98
CA ASP A 130 3.56 20.02 3.20
C ASP A 130 2.17 20.69 3.18
N ALA A 131 1.55 20.82 2.00
CA ALA A 131 0.20 21.33 1.87
C ALA A 131 -0.72 20.35 2.58
N GLU A 132 -1.25 20.78 3.73
CA GLU A 132 -2.16 19.99 4.54
C GLU A 132 -3.30 19.44 3.68
N ASP A 133 -3.67 18.19 3.96
CA ASP A 133 -4.79 17.55 3.29
C ASP A 133 -6.06 18.37 3.46
N PRO A 134 -6.84 18.59 2.38
CA PRO A 134 -8.18 19.13 2.50
C PRO A 134 -8.95 18.33 3.54
N VAL A 135 -9.46 19.02 4.56
CA VAL A 135 -10.03 18.41 5.75
C VAL A 135 -11.11 17.38 5.37
N GLY A 136 -10.89 16.14 5.79
CA GLY A 136 -11.84 15.03 5.59
C GLY A 136 -11.82 14.44 4.18
N GLN A 137 -10.71 14.55 3.45
CA GLN A 137 -10.51 13.90 2.17
C GLN A 137 -9.15 13.20 2.13
N VAL A 138 -9.09 12.10 1.38
CA VAL A 138 -7.85 11.36 1.13
C VAL A 138 -7.17 11.94 -0.10
N GLN A 139 -5.88 12.27 -0.02
CA GLN A 139 -5.06 12.57 -1.20
C GLN A 139 -4.35 11.32 -1.69
N LEU A 140 -4.57 10.96 -2.95
CA LEU A 140 -3.88 9.84 -3.60
C LEU A 140 -2.62 10.32 -4.30
N ARG A 141 -1.58 9.48 -4.28
CA ARG A 141 -0.37 9.71 -5.10
C ARG A 141 -0.74 9.66 -6.58
N ALA A 142 -0.10 10.52 -7.36
CA ALA A 142 -0.25 10.52 -8.81
C ALA A 142 0.07 9.12 -9.37
N PHE A 143 -0.73 8.66 -10.33
CA PHE A 143 -0.63 7.35 -11.00
C PHE A 143 -0.97 6.12 -10.14
N ALA A 144 -1.24 6.26 -8.83
CA ALA A 144 -1.49 5.10 -7.99
C ALA A 144 -2.74 4.32 -8.44
N THR A 145 -3.87 5.01 -8.64
CA THR A 145 -5.13 4.37 -9.05
C THR A 145 -5.10 3.86 -10.48
N GLU A 146 -4.38 4.54 -11.38
CA GLU A 146 -4.09 4.07 -12.73
C GLU A 146 -3.27 2.78 -12.71
N ALA A 147 -2.23 2.72 -11.88
CA ALA A 147 -1.37 1.55 -11.72
C ALA A 147 -2.15 0.33 -11.21
N LEU A 148 -2.98 0.50 -10.17
CA LEU A 148 -3.82 -0.59 -9.65
C LEU A 148 -4.80 -1.12 -10.72
N ARG A 149 -5.44 -0.21 -11.47
CA ARG A 149 -6.34 -0.59 -12.57
C ARG A 149 -5.61 -1.29 -13.70
N ALA A 150 -4.43 -0.80 -14.07
CA ALA A 150 -3.60 -1.40 -15.11
C ALA A 150 -3.13 -2.80 -14.72
N ALA A 151 -2.70 -3.02 -13.46
CA ALA A 151 -2.36 -4.33 -12.93
C ALA A 151 -3.53 -5.32 -13.07
N ALA A 152 -4.72 -4.92 -12.61
CA ALA A 152 -5.92 -5.75 -12.73
C ALA A 152 -6.29 -6.04 -14.19
N ALA A 153 -6.17 -5.04 -15.08
CA ALA A 153 -6.48 -5.18 -16.51
C ALA A 153 -5.56 -6.19 -17.24
N VAL A 154 -4.30 -6.31 -16.80
CA VAL A 154 -3.36 -7.32 -17.33
C VAL A 154 -3.45 -8.67 -16.61
N GLY A 155 -4.42 -8.82 -15.69
CA GLY A 155 -4.71 -10.08 -15.00
C GLY A 155 -3.86 -10.33 -13.78
N VAL A 156 -3.21 -9.30 -13.21
CA VAL A 156 -2.49 -9.39 -11.93
C VAL A 156 -3.49 -9.10 -10.79
N PRO A 157 -3.78 -10.06 -9.90
CA PRO A 157 -4.55 -9.84 -8.68
C PRO A 157 -3.99 -8.68 -7.85
N VAL A 158 -4.86 -7.73 -7.49
CA VAL A 158 -4.51 -6.56 -6.68
C VAL A 158 -5.21 -6.64 -5.33
N HIS A 159 -4.46 -6.46 -4.25
CA HIS A 159 -4.96 -6.47 -2.88
C HIS A 159 -4.40 -5.29 -2.09
N VAL A 160 -5.16 -4.84 -1.09
CA VAL A 160 -4.71 -3.85 -0.10
C VAL A 160 -4.62 -4.51 1.26
N CYS A 161 -3.49 -4.31 1.96
CA CYS A 161 -3.22 -4.82 3.29
C CYS A 161 -2.74 -3.67 4.19
N SER A 162 -3.61 -3.16 5.05
CA SER A 162 -3.37 -1.89 5.75
C SER A 162 -3.75 -1.94 7.23
N ALA A 163 -3.00 -1.21 8.05
CA ALA A 163 -3.33 -1.03 9.47
C ALA A 163 -4.43 0.03 9.71
N ASN A 164 -4.96 0.64 8.65
CA ASN A 164 -6.04 1.63 8.74
C ASN A 164 -7.23 1.11 9.56
N TRP A 165 -7.92 2.03 10.21
CA TRP A 165 -8.98 1.76 11.18
C TRP A 165 -10.36 1.55 10.55
N CYS A 166 -10.53 1.83 9.26
CA CYS A 166 -11.83 1.70 8.59
C CYS A 166 -11.68 1.16 7.17
N LYS A 167 -12.25 -0.02 6.91
CA LYS A 167 -12.21 -0.65 5.59
C LYS A 167 -12.99 0.14 4.54
N GLU A 168 -14.14 0.69 4.93
CA GLU A 168 -14.95 1.53 4.04
C GLU A 168 -14.23 2.84 3.71
N TRP A 169 -13.43 3.38 4.64
CA TRP A 169 -12.61 4.55 4.38
C TRP A 169 -11.56 4.31 3.30
N ILE A 170 -10.87 3.16 3.34
CA ILE A 170 -9.98 2.73 2.25
C ILE A 170 -10.75 2.61 0.94
N ARG A 171 -11.90 1.92 0.96
CA ARG A 171 -12.71 1.70 -0.25
C ARG A 171 -13.13 3.01 -0.91
N VAL A 172 -13.72 3.93 -0.13
CA VAL A 172 -14.10 5.25 -0.61
C VAL A 172 -12.87 6.03 -1.06
N GLY A 173 -11.78 5.97 -0.30
CA GLY A 173 -10.50 6.62 -0.61
C GLY A 173 -9.84 6.11 -1.89
N LEU A 174 -10.12 4.89 -2.35
CA LEU A 174 -9.67 4.38 -3.65
C LEU A 174 -10.56 4.82 -4.81
N GLY A 175 -11.77 5.32 -4.54
CA GLY A 175 -12.75 5.69 -5.56
C GLY A 175 -13.01 4.56 -6.56
N ASP A 176 -13.03 4.89 -7.85
CA ASP A 176 -13.30 3.92 -8.92
C ASP A 176 -12.25 2.79 -9.00
N ALA A 177 -11.03 3.02 -8.51
CA ALA A 177 -9.99 1.98 -8.47
C ALA A 177 -10.29 0.87 -7.45
N ALA A 178 -11.23 1.08 -6.52
CA ALA A 178 -11.67 0.03 -5.61
C ALA A 178 -12.21 -1.20 -6.36
N ALA A 179 -12.76 -1.03 -7.57
CA ALA A 179 -13.22 -2.14 -8.41
C ALA A 179 -12.09 -3.02 -8.96
N ALA A 180 -10.86 -2.49 -9.03
CA ALA A 180 -9.66 -3.25 -9.41
C ALA A 180 -9.04 -4.03 -8.24
N VAL A 181 -9.40 -3.68 -7.00
CA VAL A 181 -8.87 -4.30 -5.78
C VAL A 181 -9.76 -5.48 -5.38
N LEU A 182 -9.21 -6.69 -5.41
CA LEU A 182 -9.92 -7.93 -5.09
C LEU A 182 -10.24 -8.07 -3.61
N SER A 183 -9.33 -7.63 -2.73
CA SER A 183 -9.60 -7.60 -1.29
C SER A 183 -8.89 -6.45 -0.60
N ILE A 184 -9.53 -5.96 0.47
CA ILE A 184 -8.97 -5.02 1.43
C ILE A 184 -8.92 -5.74 2.78
N ASP A 185 -7.72 -6.03 3.25
CA ASP A 185 -7.42 -6.56 4.57
C ASP A 185 -6.97 -5.41 5.47
N SER A 186 -7.85 -5.02 6.40
CA SER A 186 -7.59 -3.94 7.34
C SER A 186 -8.34 -4.15 8.63
N ASN A 187 -8.05 -3.32 9.63
CA ASN A 187 -8.99 -3.13 10.74
C ASN A 187 -10.28 -2.49 10.22
N ASP A 188 -11.33 -2.56 11.02
CA ASP A 188 -12.58 -1.91 10.66
C ASP A 188 -13.29 -1.34 11.87
N ILE A 189 -14.04 -0.27 11.65
CA ILE A 189 -14.89 0.30 12.69
C ILE A 189 -16.07 -0.65 12.94
N GLN A 190 -16.34 -0.91 14.21
CA GLN A 190 -17.54 -1.63 14.57
C GLN A 190 -18.76 -0.72 14.42
N MET A 191 -19.74 -1.17 13.65
CA MET A 191 -20.97 -0.44 13.40
C MET A 191 -22.05 -0.78 14.45
N ALA A 192 -22.82 0.23 14.84
CA ALA A 192 -24.02 0.18 15.65
C ALA A 192 -25.25 0.62 14.83
N ASP A 193 -26.43 0.60 15.46
CA ASP A 193 -27.70 1.11 14.92
C ASP A 193 -28.01 0.67 13.49
N GLY A 194 -27.96 -0.64 13.26
CA GLY A 194 -28.28 -1.23 11.96
C GLY A 194 -27.26 -0.94 10.85
N GLY A 195 -26.04 -0.49 11.21
CA GLY A 195 -24.94 -0.28 10.25
C GLY A 195 -24.72 1.17 9.85
N ASN A 196 -25.42 2.14 10.47
CA ASN A 196 -25.39 3.54 10.02
C ASN A 196 -24.34 4.40 10.75
N VAL A 197 -23.95 4.02 11.95
CA VAL A 197 -23.03 4.80 12.80
C VAL A 197 -22.04 3.89 13.50
N SER A 198 -20.81 4.35 13.71
CA SER A 198 -19.81 3.60 14.46
C SER A 198 -20.11 3.62 15.97
N SER A 199 -19.94 2.46 16.62
CA SER A 199 -19.99 2.32 18.08
C SER A 199 -18.76 2.90 18.78
N GLY A 200 -17.67 3.14 18.04
CA GLY A 200 -16.37 3.55 18.55
C GLY A 200 -15.41 2.41 18.86
N ALA A 201 -15.87 1.16 18.80
CA ALA A 201 -15.01 -0.03 18.88
C ALA A 201 -14.44 -0.40 17.50
N LEU A 202 -13.41 -1.25 17.49
CA LEU A 202 -12.67 -1.72 16.32
C LEU A 202 -12.71 -3.24 16.22
N VAL A 203 -12.96 -3.72 15.01
CA VAL A 203 -12.63 -5.08 14.59
C VAL A 203 -11.16 -5.08 14.15
N ARG A 204 -10.29 -5.61 15.00
CA ARG A 204 -8.84 -5.64 14.77
C ARG A 204 -8.44 -6.87 13.95
N LYS A 205 -7.92 -6.66 12.74
CA LYS A 205 -7.48 -7.74 11.82
C LYS A 205 -6.01 -7.58 11.39
N VAL A 206 -5.57 -6.36 11.14
CA VAL A 206 -4.21 -6.04 10.66
C VAL A 206 -3.67 -4.92 11.54
N VAL A 207 -2.94 -5.27 12.59
CA VAL A 207 -2.45 -4.29 13.57
C VAL A 207 -0.94 -4.20 13.55
N SER A 208 -0.27 -5.34 13.50
CA SER A 208 1.18 -5.46 13.70
C SER A 208 1.93 -5.80 12.40
N PRO A 209 3.28 -5.70 12.41
CA PRO A 209 4.09 -6.19 11.30
C PRO A 209 3.84 -7.68 10.97
N HIS A 210 3.55 -8.48 12.00
CA HIS A 210 3.28 -9.91 11.86
C HIS A 210 1.90 -10.20 11.25
N ASP A 211 0.90 -9.35 11.48
CA ASP A 211 -0.41 -9.50 10.86
C ASP A 211 -0.35 -9.20 9.35
N LYS A 212 0.40 -8.15 8.97
CA LYS A 212 0.66 -7.84 7.55
C LYS A 212 1.41 -8.97 6.85
N LEU A 213 2.43 -9.55 7.49
CA LEU A 213 3.12 -10.73 6.98
C LEU A 213 2.14 -11.89 6.75
N ARG A 214 1.31 -12.21 7.74
CA ARG A 214 0.35 -13.31 7.66
C ARG A 214 -0.66 -13.10 6.53
N SER A 215 -1.24 -11.90 6.44
CA SER A 215 -2.17 -11.54 5.36
C SER A 215 -1.50 -11.69 3.99
N PHE A 216 -0.28 -11.16 3.84
CA PHE A 216 0.49 -11.32 2.60
C PHE A 216 0.72 -12.78 2.24
N GLN A 217 1.25 -13.60 3.16
CA GLN A 217 1.52 -15.02 2.92
C GLN A 217 0.27 -15.81 2.50
N GLN A 218 -0.88 -15.53 3.12
CA GLN A 218 -2.15 -16.17 2.77
C GLN A 218 -2.62 -15.82 1.34
N LEU A 219 -2.49 -14.55 0.95
CA LEU A 219 -2.77 -14.10 -0.41
C LEU A 219 -1.80 -14.74 -1.41
N ASP A 220 -0.54 -14.82 -1.01
CA ASP A 220 0.54 -15.38 -1.81
C ASP A 220 0.36 -16.87 -2.11
N GLU A 221 0.08 -17.65 -1.08
CA GLU A 221 -0.25 -19.08 -1.17
C GLU A 221 -1.49 -19.32 -2.02
N SER A 222 -2.51 -18.48 -1.87
CA SER A 222 -3.75 -18.55 -2.66
C SER A 222 -3.48 -18.28 -4.15
N ALA A 223 -2.62 -17.30 -4.47
CA ALA A 223 -2.21 -17.00 -5.84
C ALA A 223 -1.39 -18.15 -6.45
N LEU A 224 -0.50 -18.79 -5.69
CA LEU A 224 0.25 -19.97 -6.13
C LEU A 224 -0.67 -21.15 -6.43
N ALA A 225 -1.71 -21.37 -5.61
CA ALA A 225 -2.66 -22.46 -5.79
C ALA A 225 -3.60 -22.25 -6.99
N ALA A 226 -3.89 -21.00 -7.36
CA ALA A 226 -4.86 -20.66 -8.39
C ALA A 226 -4.37 -20.88 -9.84
N GLN A 227 -3.05 -20.86 -10.08
CA GLN A 227 -2.50 -20.87 -11.44
C GLN A 227 -1.31 -21.84 -11.60
N PRO A 228 -1.40 -22.84 -12.49
CA PRO A 228 -0.26 -23.68 -12.84
C PRO A 228 0.90 -22.83 -13.39
N GLY A 229 2.09 -23.01 -12.82
CA GLY A 229 3.29 -22.25 -13.20
C GLY A 229 3.46 -20.91 -12.47
N ALA A 230 2.58 -20.56 -11.52
CA ALA A 230 2.71 -19.34 -10.71
C ALA A 230 4.03 -19.23 -9.94
N ALA A 231 4.70 -20.35 -9.62
CA ALA A 231 6.03 -20.35 -9.01
C ALA A 231 7.13 -19.74 -9.90
N ALA A 232 6.86 -19.53 -11.19
CA ALA A 232 7.74 -18.82 -12.12
C ALA A 232 7.39 -17.32 -12.27
N LEU A 233 6.58 -16.78 -11.36
CA LEU A 233 6.13 -15.40 -11.32
C LEU A 233 6.42 -14.80 -9.93
N ALA A 234 6.66 -13.48 -9.86
CA ALA A 234 7.03 -12.79 -8.62
C ALA A 234 5.81 -12.29 -7.84
N SER A 235 5.82 -12.48 -6.52
CA SER A 235 4.96 -11.72 -5.61
C SER A 235 5.52 -10.33 -5.34
N VAL A 236 4.65 -9.32 -5.32
CA VAL A 236 5.03 -7.93 -5.11
C VAL A 236 4.32 -7.38 -3.86
N TYR A 237 5.09 -6.77 -2.95
CA TYR A 237 4.56 -6.00 -1.84
C TYR A 237 5.06 -4.56 -1.89
N ILE A 238 4.16 -3.58 -1.69
CA ILE A 238 4.49 -2.15 -1.65
C ILE A 238 4.08 -1.58 -0.30
N GLY A 239 4.99 -0.89 0.39
CA GLY A 239 4.76 -0.30 1.71
C GLY A 239 5.74 0.83 2.03
N ASP A 240 5.53 1.53 3.14
CA ASP A 240 6.34 2.69 3.55
C ASP A 240 6.73 2.68 5.04
N ALA A 241 6.10 1.84 5.86
CA ALA A 241 6.22 1.88 7.30
C ALA A 241 6.97 0.66 7.87
N LEU A 242 7.40 0.76 9.14
CA LEU A 242 8.02 -0.36 9.86
C LEU A 242 7.09 -1.58 9.92
N THR A 243 5.77 -1.37 9.94
CA THR A 243 4.77 -2.45 9.90
C THR A 243 4.81 -3.26 8.60
N ASP A 244 5.37 -2.72 7.52
CA ASP A 244 5.48 -3.43 6.24
C ASP A 244 6.74 -4.29 6.14
N VAL A 245 7.69 -4.13 7.06
CA VAL A 245 9.06 -4.67 6.91
C VAL A 245 9.10 -6.19 6.73
N LEU A 246 8.19 -6.92 7.37
CA LEU A 246 8.13 -8.38 7.25
C LEU A 246 7.51 -8.81 5.93
N ALA A 247 6.44 -8.15 5.49
CA ALA A 247 5.79 -8.45 4.22
C ALA A 247 6.69 -8.07 3.03
N LEU A 248 7.36 -6.92 3.09
CA LEU A 248 8.38 -6.49 2.12
C LEU A 248 9.49 -7.53 1.96
N GLN A 249 9.97 -8.11 3.07
CA GLN A 249 11.02 -9.13 3.05
C GLN A 249 10.56 -10.50 2.56
N ALA A 250 9.28 -10.82 2.75
CA ALA A 250 8.69 -12.09 2.34
C ALA A 250 8.33 -12.12 0.85
N ALA A 251 8.06 -10.95 0.25
CA ALA A 251 7.79 -10.84 -1.17
C ALA A 251 9.05 -11.13 -2.00
N ASP A 252 8.85 -11.65 -3.22
CA ASP A 252 9.94 -11.73 -4.20
C ASP A 252 10.46 -10.31 -4.51
N VAL A 253 9.54 -9.36 -4.65
CA VAL A 253 9.83 -7.95 -4.90
C VAL A 253 9.14 -7.07 -3.86
N GLY A 254 9.93 -6.51 -2.94
CA GLY A 254 9.48 -5.48 -2.01
C GLY A 254 9.77 -4.09 -2.56
N ILE A 255 8.80 -3.18 -2.57
CA ILE A 255 8.98 -1.78 -3.00
C ILE A 255 8.67 -0.84 -1.83
N VAL A 256 9.69 -0.11 -1.40
CA VAL A 256 9.60 0.91 -0.35
C VAL A 256 9.22 2.25 -0.97
N VAL A 257 8.06 2.76 -0.60
CA VAL A 257 7.60 4.11 -0.93
C VAL A 257 8.09 5.08 0.15
N GLY A 258 8.51 6.28 -0.26
CA GLY A 258 8.92 7.33 0.66
C GLY A 258 10.32 7.17 1.28
N SER A 259 10.55 7.90 2.37
CA SER A 259 11.88 8.08 3.00
C SER A 259 11.90 7.71 4.49
N SER A 260 11.08 6.74 4.90
CA SER A 260 11.03 6.26 6.29
C SER A 260 12.39 5.70 6.73
N GLU A 261 13.10 6.46 7.57
CA GLU A 261 14.39 6.05 8.13
C GLU A 261 14.27 4.83 9.04
N THR A 262 13.17 4.73 9.79
CA THR A 262 12.87 3.58 10.65
C THR A 262 12.76 2.29 9.85
N LEU A 263 12.02 2.30 8.74
CA LEU A 263 11.90 1.13 7.86
C LEU A 263 13.25 0.79 7.20
N ARG A 264 13.96 1.79 6.67
CA ARG A 264 15.28 1.58 6.04
C ARG A 264 16.30 1.01 7.01
N ARG A 265 16.31 1.49 8.26
CA ARG A 265 17.15 0.94 9.33
C ARG A 265 16.78 -0.51 9.64
N ALA A 266 15.49 -0.82 9.78
CA ALA A 266 15.03 -2.19 10.03
C ALA A 266 15.44 -3.16 8.92
N LEU A 267 15.30 -2.75 7.65
CA LEU A 267 15.76 -3.53 6.50
C LEU A 267 17.28 -3.73 6.50
N ALA A 268 18.05 -2.71 6.87
CA ALA A 268 19.51 -2.81 6.97
C ALA A 268 19.95 -3.79 8.07
N ILE A 269 19.30 -3.77 9.25
CA ILE A 269 19.55 -4.74 10.33
C ILE A 269 19.22 -6.16 9.86
N ALA A 270 18.17 -6.33 9.07
CA ALA A 270 17.82 -7.60 8.43
C ALA A 270 18.78 -8.03 7.30
N GLY A 271 19.84 -7.26 7.02
CA GLY A 271 20.79 -7.54 5.95
C GLY A 271 20.24 -7.32 4.54
N LYS A 272 19.17 -6.54 4.40
CA LYS A 272 18.56 -6.21 3.10
C LYS A 272 19.10 -4.88 2.60
N GLN A 273 19.57 -4.86 1.35
CA GLN A 273 19.88 -3.62 0.64
C GLN A 273 18.64 -3.11 -0.07
N VAL A 274 18.37 -1.81 0.08
CA VAL A 274 17.31 -1.11 -0.66
C VAL A 274 17.93 -0.40 -1.84
N GLU A 275 17.60 -0.82 -3.06
CA GLU A 275 18.12 -0.24 -4.29
C GLU A 275 17.07 0.63 -5.02
N PRO A 276 17.46 1.60 -5.86
CA PRO A 276 16.51 2.28 -6.73
C PRO A 276 15.75 1.28 -7.62
N LEU A 277 14.45 1.49 -7.84
CA LEU A 277 13.62 0.55 -8.63
C LEU A 277 14.13 0.35 -10.06
N SER A 278 14.75 1.36 -10.67
CA SER A 278 15.49 1.22 -11.93
C SER A 278 16.54 0.10 -11.97
N ARG A 279 17.05 -0.38 -10.82
CA ARG A 279 17.95 -1.54 -10.73
C ARG A 279 17.23 -2.88 -10.86
N ALA A 280 15.92 -2.92 -10.62
CA ALA A 280 15.08 -4.11 -10.82
C ALA A 280 14.84 -4.40 -12.31
N ALA A 281 15.02 -3.39 -13.17
CA ALA A 281 14.70 -3.44 -14.58
C ALA A 281 15.58 -4.45 -15.34
N GLY A 282 14.93 -5.40 -16.01
CA GLY A 282 15.60 -6.22 -17.00
C GLY A 282 15.78 -5.55 -18.34
N LYS A 283 16.46 -6.25 -19.27
CA LYS A 283 16.47 -5.88 -20.69
C LYS A 283 15.05 -5.87 -21.30
N ASN A 284 14.09 -6.51 -20.63
CA ASN A 284 12.69 -6.58 -21.02
C ASN A 284 11.83 -5.95 -19.90
N SER A 285 11.03 -4.94 -20.25
CA SER A 285 10.03 -4.34 -19.38
C SER A 285 8.94 -5.35 -18.98
N GLY A 286 8.47 -5.31 -17.73
CA GLY A 286 7.43 -6.21 -17.21
C GLY A 286 7.94 -7.49 -16.54
N CYS A 287 9.26 -7.60 -16.35
CA CYS A 287 9.86 -8.63 -15.52
C CYS A 287 10.85 -7.97 -14.56
N VAL A 288 10.79 -8.38 -13.31
CA VAL A 288 11.56 -7.78 -12.21
C VAL A 288 12.42 -8.84 -11.53
N SER A 289 13.64 -8.47 -11.15
CA SER A 289 14.49 -9.32 -10.33
C SER A 289 14.04 -9.29 -8.87
N PRO A 290 14.10 -10.43 -8.14
CA PRO A 290 13.82 -10.42 -6.71
C PRO A 290 14.74 -9.49 -5.93
N GLY A 291 14.20 -8.78 -4.92
CA GLY A 291 14.94 -7.79 -4.16
C GLY A 291 14.05 -6.79 -3.42
N ILE A 292 14.69 -5.86 -2.70
CA ILE A 292 14.02 -4.73 -2.07
C ILE A 292 14.43 -3.46 -2.80
N TYR A 293 13.45 -2.74 -3.31
CA TYR A 293 13.64 -1.54 -4.10
C TYR A 293 12.98 -0.34 -3.45
N THR A 294 13.24 0.84 -3.97
CA THR A 294 12.54 2.07 -3.58
C THR A 294 12.13 2.88 -4.80
N SER A 295 10.88 3.33 -4.77
CA SER A 295 10.33 4.35 -5.66
C SER A 295 9.08 4.94 -5.02
N SER A 296 8.89 6.25 -5.17
CA SER A 296 7.63 6.92 -4.81
C SER A 296 6.79 7.28 -6.03
N ASN A 297 7.24 6.86 -7.21
CA ASN A 297 6.65 7.14 -8.51
C ASN A 297 5.83 5.91 -8.95
N TRP A 298 4.50 6.00 -8.82
CA TRP A 298 3.61 4.91 -9.22
C TRP A 298 3.59 4.65 -10.73
N PHE A 299 3.97 5.63 -11.56
CA PHE A 299 4.17 5.40 -12.99
C PHE A 299 5.40 4.52 -13.23
N GLU A 300 6.54 4.83 -12.61
CA GLU A 300 7.76 4.00 -12.69
C GLU A 300 7.48 2.57 -12.18
N ILE A 301 6.76 2.44 -11.07
CA ILE A 301 6.33 1.14 -10.52
C ILE A 301 5.53 0.35 -11.56
N ALA A 302 4.49 0.96 -12.12
CA ALA A 302 3.61 0.29 -13.08
C ALA A 302 4.31 -0.03 -14.41
N GLU A 303 5.19 0.85 -14.89
CA GLU A 303 5.98 0.64 -16.09
C GLU A 303 6.94 -0.55 -15.95
N LEU A 304 7.70 -0.58 -14.84
CA LEU A 304 8.68 -1.64 -14.60
C LEU A 304 8.02 -2.99 -14.33
N LEU A 305 6.88 -3.00 -13.65
CA LEU A 305 6.04 -4.19 -13.47
C LEU A 305 5.24 -4.56 -14.74
N GLY A 306 5.31 -3.74 -15.79
CA GLY A 306 4.76 -4.05 -17.11
C GLY A 306 3.25 -3.88 -17.25
N PHE A 307 2.61 -3.16 -16.31
CA PHE A 307 1.16 -2.98 -16.30
C PHE A 307 0.65 -2.17 -17.50
N TYR A 308 1.48 -1.28 -18.07
CA TYR A 308 1.11 -0.46 -19.24
C TYR A 308 1.47 -1.09 -20.60
N ASN A 309 2.19 -2.23 -20.63
CA ASN A 309 2.69 -2.83 -21.87
C ASN A 309 1.70 -3.78 -22.57
N ALA A 310 0.53 -4.03 -21.98
CA ALA A 310 -0.53 -4.73 -22.68
C ALA A 310 -1.19 -3.77 -23.66
N LYS A 311 -1.07 -4.05 -24.97
CA LYS A 311 -1.79 -3.34 -26.02
C LYS A 311 -3.26 -3.16 -25.61
N VAL A 312 -3.64 -1.92 -25.31
CA VAL A 312 -5.02 -1.48 -25.18
C VAL A 312 -5.69 -1.68 -26.54
N GLN A 313 -6.23 -2.87 -26.76
CA GLN A 313 -7.24 -3.10 -27.78
C GLN A 313 -8.57 -2.81 -27.11
N ASP A 314 -8.90 -1.53 -26.97
CA ASP A 314 -10.26 -0.99 -26.98
C ASP A 314 -10.19 0.51 -26.74
N GLY A 315 -10.37 1.28 -27.82
CA GLY A 315 -11.16 2.52 -27.93
C GLY A 315 -10.89 3.75 -27.05
N ASP A 316 -10.26 3.64 -25.89
CA ASP A 316 -10.12 4.75 -24.96
C ASP A 316 -8.70 5.30 -25.05
N GLY A 317 -8.58 6.53 -25.54
CA GLY A 317 -7.34 7.22 -25.96
C GLY A 317 -6.28 7.48 -24.89
N PHE A 318 -6.04 6.54 -23.98
CA PHE A 318 -5.02 6.63 -22.93
C PHE A 318 -3.60 6.52 -23.48
N GLY A 319 -3.39 5.76 -24.56
CA GLY A 319 -2.07 5.54 -25.16
C GLY A 319 -1.51 6.73 -25.95
N ASP A 320 -2.37 7.61 -26.49
CA ASP A 320 -1.95 8.74 -27.34
C ASP A 320 -1.52 9.97 -26.54
N ASN A 321 -2.01 10.14 -25.30
CA ASN A 321 -1.55 11.23 -24.42
C ASN A 321 -0.16 10.99 -23.82
N MET A 322 0.37 9.76 -23.84
CA MET A 322 1.68 9.44 -23.24
C MET A 322 2.88 9.69 -24.17
N LYS A 323 2.70 9.67 -25.49
CA LYS A 323 3.82 9.90 -26.44
C LYS A 323 4.25 11.36 -26.58
N GLN A 324 3.54 12.31 -25.97
CA GLN A 324 3.88 13.73 -26.05
C GLN A 324 4.86 14.20 -24.96
N HIS A 325 5.18 13.36 -23.97
CA HIS A 325 5.96 13.78 -22.78
C HIS A 325 7.40 13.23 -22.71
N GLU A 326 7.89 12.50 -23.72
CA GLU A 326 9.33 12.13 -23.81
C GLU A 326 10.25 13.28 -24.26
N HIS A 327 9.71 14.49 -24.48
CA HIS A 327 10.47 15.65 -24.96
C HIS A 327 10.26 16.95 -24.15
N ALA A 328 9.79 16.87 -22.90
CA ALA A 328 9.68 18.02 -22.00
C ALA A 328 10.44 17.78 -20.69
#